data_AF-A0A958XP79-F1
#
_entry.id   AF-A0A958XP79-F1
#
_cell.length_a   1.000
_cell.length_b   1.000
_cell.length_c   1.000
_cell.angle_alpha   90.00
_cell.angle_beta   90.00
_cell.angle_gamma   90.00
#
_symmetry.space_group_name_H-M   'P 1'
#
loop_
_entity.id
_entity.type
_entity.pdbx_description
1 polymer ?
#
loop_
_entity_poly.entity_id
_entity_poly.type
_entity_poly.pdbx_seq_one_letter_code
_entity_poly.pdbx_strand_id
1 'polypeptide(L)'
;RRYCTRNKISTCFVPKGPKPKNTHSRRHMRSILAKARSSQMEGTFGNEKQHYGLDKILAKTERTEKLWVYMGVWTAAAVKIAKRMAAYKSRALAA
;
A
#
# COMPACT_ATOMS: atom_id res chain seq x y z
N ARG A 1 -5.55 0.45 12.49
CA ARG A 1 -6.51 1.59 12.59
C ARG A 1 -6.13 2.60 13.67
N ARG A 2 -5.76 2.18 14.90
CA ARG A 2 -5.33 3.10 15.99
C ARG A 2 -4.22 4.07 15.56
N TYR A 3 -3.19 3.58 14.84
CA TYR A 3 -2.14 4.42 14.27
C TYR A 3 -2.69 5.54 13.36
N CYS A 4 -3.57 5.20 12.42
CA CYS A 4 -4.17 6.18 11.51
C CYS A 4 -4.96 7.23 12.28
N THR A 5 -5.77 6.82 13.26
CA THR A 5 -6.53 7.74 14.10
C THR A 5 -5.62 8.67 14.89
N ARG A 6 -4.55 8.15 15.52
CA ARG A 6 -3.58 8.95 16.28
C ARG A 6 -2.88 10.01 15.42
N ASN A 7 -2.61 9.67 14.16
CA ASN A 7 -1.97 10.57 13.20
C ASN A 7 -2.97 11.38 12.35
N LYS A 8 -4.27 11.37 12.70
CA LYS A 8 -5.34 12.07 11.95
C LYS A 8 -5.41 11.69 10.45
N ILE A 9 -5.02 10.46 10.12
CA ILE A 9 -5.04 9.93 8.75
C ILE A 9 -6.44 9.40 8.45
N SER A 10 -7.07 9.97 7.43
CA SER A 10 -8.35 9.50 6.89
C SER A 10 -8.18 8.17 6.16
N THR A 11 -9.13 7.25 6.34
CA THR A 11 -9.07 5.89 5.75
C THR A 11 -10.38 5.51 5.09
N CYS A 12 -10.33 4.65 4.05
CA CYS A 12 -11.51 4.11 3.37
C CYS A 12 -12.24 2.99 4.13
N PHE A 13 -11.77 2.62 5.32
CA PHE A 13 -12.31 1.50 6.07
C PHE A 13 -13.77 1.68 6.52
N VAL A 14 -14.54 0.59 6.50
CA VAL A 14 -15.89 0.56 7.10
C VAL A 14 -15.76 0.76 8.62
N PRO A 15 -16.47 1.74 9.21
CA PRO A 15 -16.43 2.03 10.64
C PRO A 15 -17.00 0.84 11.42
N LYS A 16 -16.45 0.62 12.62
CA LYS A 16 -17.00 -0.33 13.58
C LYS A 16 -17.95 0.40 14.52
N GLY A 17 -19.06 -0.22 14.89
CA GLY A 17 -20.03 0.34 15.83
C GLY A 17 -21.02 1.33 15.20
N PRO A 18 -21.64 2.21 16.02
CA PRO A 18 -22.72 3.10 15.61
C PRO A 18 -22.33 4.02 14.44
N LYS A 19 -23.29 4.26 13.53
CA LYS A 19 -23.07 5.13 12.38
C LYS A 19 -22.92 6.59 12.87
N PRO A 20 -21.85 7.31 12.47
CA PRO A 20 -21.65 8.71 12.86
C PRO A 20 -22.66 9.62 12.15
N LYS A 21 -23.04 10.75 12.76
CA LYS A 21 -24.06 11.70 12.25
C LYS A 21 -23.88 12.04 10.75
N ASN A 22 -22.65 12.36 10.33
CA ASN A 22 -22.34 12.72 8.93
C ASN A 22 -22.09 11.47 8.05
N THR A 23 -23.07 10.58 7.95
CA THR A 23 -22.93 9.31 7.24
C THR A 23 -22.69 9.47 5.74
N HIS A 24 -23.38 10.40 5.09
CA HIS A 24 -23.37 10.57 3.64
C HIS A 24 -22.00 11.06 3.13
N SER A 25 -21.51 12.20 3.63
CA SER A 25 -20.22 12.77 3.23
C SER A 25 -19.04 11.83 3.52
N ARG A 26 -19.09 11.12 4.66
CA ARG A 26 -18.07 10.10 4.99
C ARG A 26 -18.11 8.90 4.05
N ARG A 27 -19.30 8.49 3.59
CA ARG A 27 -19.44 7.42 2.59
C ARG A 27 -18.83 7.84 1.26
N HIS A 28 -19.11 9.06 0.81
CA HIS A 28 -18.54 9.61 -0.42
C HIS A 28 -17.00 9.68 -0.35
N MET A 29 -16.45 10.27 0.71
CA MET A 29 -15.00 10.32 0.94
C MET A 29 -14.35 8.92 0.93
N ARG A 30 -14.95 7.94 1.61
CA ARG A 30 -14.45 6.57 1.61
C ARG A 30 -14.44 5.95 0.23
N SER A 31 -15.46 6.21 -0.59
CA SER A 31 -15.56 5.72 -1.97
C SER A 31 -14.39 6.23 -2.82
N ILE A 32 -14.11 7.54 -2.75
CA ILE A 32 -12.98 8.16 -3.45
C ILE A 32 -11.65 7.56 -2.99
N LEU A 33 -11.42 7.48 -1.67
CA LEU A 33 -10.21 6.89 -1.10
C LEU A 33 -10.05 5.41 -1.51
N ALA A 34 -11.14 4.64 -1.54
CA ALA A 34 -11.11 3.24 -1.96
C ALA A 34 -10.73 3.10 -3.43
N LYS A 35 -11.33 3.92 -4.31
CA LYS A 35 -11.01 3.94 -5.74
C LYS A 35 -9.56 4.30 -5.98
N ALA A 36 -9.08 5.40 -5.38
CA ALA A 36 -7.68 5.82 -5.47
C ALA A 36 -6.73 4.74 -4.95
N ARG A 37 -7.06 4.11 -3.82
CA ARG A 37 -6.28 2.98 -3.27
C ARG A 37 -6.24 1.79 -4.23
N SER A 38 -7.36 1.40 -4.84
CA SER A 38 -7.41 0.27 -5.79
C SER A 38 -6.51 0.55 -6.98
N SER A 39 -6.68 1.71 -7.62
CA SER A 39 -5.88 2.08 -8.79
C SER A 39 -4.39 2.16 -8.47
N GLN A 40 -4.02 2.70 -7.31
CA GLN A 40 -2.62 2.70 -6.86
C GLN A 40 -2.10 1.29 -6.62
N MET A 41 -2.88 0.42 -5.97
CA MET A 41 -2.47 -0.96 -5.71
C MET A 41 -2.27 -1.75 -7.01
N GLU A 42 -3.23 -1.68 -7.93
CA GLU A 42 -3.14 -2.31 -9.25
C GLU A 42 -1.90 -1.83 -10.03
N GLY A 43 -1.65 -0.52 -10.05
CA GLY A 43 -0.44 0.04 -10.66
C GLY A 43 0.86 -0.41 -9.99
N THR A 44 0.89 -0.50 -8.66
CA THR A 44 2.06 -1.02 -7.95
C THR A 44 2.31 -2.49 -8.24
N PHE A 45 1.26 -3.33 -8.25
CA PHE A 45 1.42 -4.75 -8.57
C PHE A 45 1.90 -4.97 -10.00
N GLY A 46 1.40 -4.19 -10.98
CA GLY A 46 1.87 -4.27 -12.36
C GLY A 46 3.37 -3.96 -12.48
N ASN A 47 3.82 -2.85 -11.91
CA ASN A 47 5.23 -2.46 -11.93
C ASN A 47 6.13 -3.42 -11.15
N GLU A 48 5.67 -3.91 -10.00
CA GLU A 48 6.45 -4.83 -9.16
C GLU A 48 6.57 -6.20 -9.81
N LYS A 49 5.55 -6.63 -10.56
CA LYS A 49 5.58 -7.89 -11.31
C LYS A 49 6.73 -7.92 -12.33
N GLN A 50 6.88 -6.83 -13.08
CA GLN A 50 7.89 -6.70 -14.14
C GLN A 50 9.30 -6.45 -13.61
N HIS A 51 9.47 -5.62 -12.57
CA HIS A 51 10.79 -5.20 -12.12
C HIS A 51 11.49 -6.17 -11.15
N TYR A 52 10.76 -7.10 -10.54
CA TYR A 52 11.32 -8.04 -9.55
C TYR A 52 11.21 -9.51 -9.99
N GLY A 53 11.13 -9.76 -11.30
CA GLY A 53 11.17 -11.12 -11.86
C GLY A 53 9.98 -11.99 -11.47
N LEU A 54 8.83 -11.36 -11.20
CA LEU A 54 7.55 -12.02 -10.88
C LEU A 54 6.71 -12.29 -12.14
N ASP A 55 7.24 -12.00 -13.33
CA ASP A 55 6.62 -12.34 -14.61
C ASP A 55 6.47 -13.86 -14.78
N LYS A 56 7.40 -14.63 -14.23
CA LYS A 56 7.35 -16.10 -14.17
C LYS A 56 7.74 -16.61 -12.80
N ILE A 57 6.89 -17.43 -12.20
CA ILE A 57 7.19 -18.12 -10.94
C ILE A 57 7.97 -19.40 -11.28
N LEU A 58 9.23 -19.46 -10.85
CA LEU A 58 10.12 -20.61 -11.09
C LEU A 58 10.03 -21.68 -9.99
N ALA A 59 9.42 -21.33 -8.86
CA ALA A 59 9.16 -22.24 -7.76
C ALA A 59 8.19 -23.36 -8.19
N LYS A 60 8.41 -24.58 -7.69
CA LYS A 60 7.68 -25.79 -8.13
C LYS A 60 6.67 -26.32 -7.12
N THR A 61 6.68 -25.82 -5.90
CA THR A 61 5.75 -26.27 -4.84
C THR A 61 4.92 -25.09 -4.36
N GLU A 62 3.65 -25.32 -4.04
CA GLU A 62 2.71 -24.27 -3.63
C GLU A 62 3.26 -23.37 -2.51
N ARG A 63 3.96 -23.96 -1.53
CA ARG A 63 4.59 -23.22 -0.43
C ARG A 63 5.71 -22.29 -0.92
N THR A 64 6.53 -22.77 -1.85
CA THR A 64 7.66 -22.00 -2.39
C THR A 64 7.20 -20.96 -3.41
N GLU A 65 6.13 -21.22 -4.15
CA GLU A 65 5.50 -20.24 -5.04
C GLU A 65 4.96 -19.05 -4.25
N LYS A 66 4.21 -19.32 -3.18
CA LYS A 66 3.72 -18.27 -2.27
C LYS A 66 4.87 -17.46 -1.68
N LEU A 67 5.90 -18.14 -1.17
CA LEU A 67 7.09 -17.48 -0.62
C LEU A 67 7.80 -16.60 -1.66
N TRP A 68 7.96 -17.10 -2.88
CA TRP A 68 8.60 -16.36 -3.98
C TRP A 68 7.84 -15.06 -4.28
N VAL A 69 6.52 -15.13 -4.37
CA VAL A 69 5.65 -13.97 -4.58
C VAL A 69 5.79 -12.97 -3.43
N TYR A 70 5.74 -13.45 -2.18
CA TYR A 70 5.90 -12.57 -1.02
C TYR A 70 7.26 -11.89 -1.00
N MET A 71 8.34 -12.64 -1.22
CA MET A 71 9.71 -12.09 -1.30
C MET A 71 9.81 -10.96 -2.33
N GLY A 72 9.31 -11.17 -3.55
CA GLY A 72 9.37 -10.15 -4.61
C GLY A 72 8.58 -8.88 -4.25
N VAL A 73 7.37 -9.02 -3.71
CA VAL A 73 6.53 -7.86 -3.32
C VAL A 73 7.14 -7.10 -2.14
N TRP A 74 7.63 -7.81 -1.10
CA TRP A 74 8.21 -7.16 0.07
C TRP A 74 9.54 -6.46 -0.22
N THR A 75 10.39 -7.07 -1.04
CA THR A 75 11.66 -6.44 -1.47
C THR A 75 11.39 -5.18 -2.28
N ALA A 76 10.40 -5.22 -3.18
CA ALA A 76 9.98 -4.04 -3.94
C ALA A 76 9.51 -2.89 -3.06
N ALA A 77 8.65 -3.20 -2.09
CA ALA A 77 8.18 -2.22 -1.12
C ALA A 77 9.34 -1.65 -0.28
N ALA A 78 10.26 -2.50 0.19
CA ALA A 78 11.41 -2.09 0.98
C ALA A 78 12.34 -1.14 0.18
N VAL A 79 12.64 -1.45 -1.08
CA VAL A 79 13.45 -0.59 -1.95
C VAL A 79 12.77 0.77 -2.17
N LYS A 80 11.46 0.80 -2.40
CA LYS A 80 10.72 2.06 -2.53
C LYS A 80 10.77 2.90 -1.24
N ILE A 81 10.62 2.26 -0.08
CA ILE A 81 10.71 2.95 1.22
C ILE A 81 12.14 3.48 1.42
N ALA A 82 13.16 2.69 1.14
CA ALA A 82 14.56 3.10 1.26
C ALA A 82 14.87 4.32 0.37
N LYS A 83 14.45 4.31 -0.90
CA LYS A 83 14.61 5.46 -1.81
C LYS A 83 13.91 6.71 -1.28
N ARG A 84 12.69 6.57 -0.74
CA ARG A 84 11.94 7.69 -0.14
C ARG A 84 12.63 8.24 1.11
N MET A 85 13.16 7.37 1.98
CA MET A 85 13.90 7.79 3.17
C MET A 85 15.20 8.50 2.81
N ALA A 86 15.94 8.00 1.81
CA ALA A 86 17.14 8.65 1.31
C ALA A 86 16.85 10.06 0.76
N ALA A 87 15.80 10.19 -0.05
CA ALA A 87 15.36 11.49 -0.59
C ALA A 87 14.87 12.46 0.50
N TYR A 88 14.21 11.95 1.54
CA TYR A 88 13.82 12.77 2.69
C TYR A 88 15.04 13.27 3.45
N LYS A 89 16.01 12.38 3.71
CA LYS A 89 17.26 12.73 4.41
C LYS A 89 18.08 13.77 3.64
N SER A 90 18.22 13.61 2.31
CA SER A 90 18.92 14.60 1.48
C SER A 90 18.23 15.96 1.47
N ARG A 91 16.89 15.98 1.41
CA ARG A 91 16.14 17.24 1.46
C ARG A 91 16.20 17.92 2.83
N ALA A 92 16.26 17.16 3.91
CA ALA A 92 16.44 17.70 5.26
C ALA A 92 17.87 18.21 5.52
N LEU A 93 18.88 17.69 4.81
CA LEU A 93 20.26 18.18 4.86
C LEU A 93 20.48 19.45 4.02
N ALA A 94 19.66 19.65 2.99
CA ALA A 94 19.73 20.79 2.08
C ALA A 94 18.87 22.00 2.53
N ALA A 95 18.10 21.86 3.61
CA ALA A 95 17.25 22.88 4.20
C ALA A 95 17.81 23.33 5.54
#